data_AF-A0A928BF53-F1
#
_entry.id   AF-A0A928BF53-F1
#
_cell.length_a   1.000
_cell.length_b   1.000
_cell.length_c   1.000
_cell.angle_alpha   90.00
_cell.angle_beta   90.00
_cell.angle_gamma   90.00
#
_symmetry.space_group_name_H-M   'P 1'
#
loop_
_entity.id
_entity.type
_entity.pdbx_description
1 polymer ?
#
loop_
_entity_poly.entity_id
_entity_poly.type
_entity_poly.pdbx_seq_one_letter_code
_entity_poly.pdbx_strand_id
1 'polypeptide(L)' 'MKETFDYAKAVEELEAIAAKVEDPQTGIGDIDRYIKRSEELIAACRAYLRGAREKLDAMDNQ' A
#
# COMPACT_ATOMS: atom_id res chain seq x y z
N MET A 1 15.23 -7.73 13.96
CA MET A 1 15.32 -7.10 12.63
C MET A 1 14.04 -6.29 12.47
N LYS A 2 14.08 -4.95 12.34
CA LYS A 2 12.86 -4.19 12.03
C LYS A 2 12.36 -4.72 10.69
N GLU A 3 11.12 -5.22 10.63
CA GLU A 3 10.51 -5.60 9.37
C GLU A 3 10.47 -4.36 8.48
N THR A 4 11.35 -4.33 7.48
CA THR A 4 11.34 -3.28 6.48
C THR A 4 10.07 -3.45 5.68
N PHE A 5 9.27 -2.40 5.56
CA PHE A 5 8.08 -2.38 4.73
C PHE A 5 8.39 -2.90 3.32
N ASP A 6 7.60 -3.87 2.85
CA ASP A 6 7.73 -4.48 1.53
C ASP A 6 6.71 -3.84 0.58
N TYR A 7 7.19 -2.92 -0.25
CA TYR A 7 6.36 -2.19 -1.21
C TYR A 7 5.70 -3.13 -2.23
N ALA A 8 6.39 -4.17 -2.69
CA ALA A 8 5.85 -5.07 -3.70
C ALA A 8 4.66 -5.87 -3.16
N LYS A 9 4.80 -6.41 -1.95
CA LYS A 9 3.69 -7.11 -1.27
C LYS A 9 2.51 -6.20 -0.97
N ALA A 10 2.77 -4.94 -0.60
CA ALA A 10 1.69 -3.98 -0.36
C ALA A 10 0.89 -3.67 -1.63
N VAL A 11 1.55 -3.60 -2.79
CA VAL A 11 0.88 -3.43 -4.09
C VAL A 11 0.11 -4.70 -4.48
N GLU A 12 0.70 -5.89 -4.31
CA GLU A 12 0.00 -7.17 -4.56
C GLU A 12 -1.27 -7.29 -3.71
N GLU A 13 -1.22 -6.87 -2.45
CA GLU A 13 -2.39 -6.86 -1.57
C GLU A 13 -3.46 -5.86 -2.04
N LEU A 14 -3.07 -4.67 -2.53
CA LEU A 14 -4.00 -3.71 -3.13
C LEU A 14 -4.68 -4.26 -4.38
N GLU A 15 -3.96 -4.96 -5.25
CA GLU A 15 -4.53 -5.62 -6.43
C GLU A 15 -5.51 -6.72 -6.05
N ALA A 16 -5.18 -7.52 -5.03
CA ALA A 16 -6.08 -8.54 -4.51
C ALA A 16 -7.36 -7.94 -3.91
N ILE A 17 -7.26 -6.81 -3.21
CA ILE A 17 -8.41 -6.08 -2.68
C ILE A 17 -9.27 -5.54 -3.82
N ALA A 18 -8.67 -4.95 -4.87
CA ALA A 18 -9.42 -4.47 -6.03
C ALA A 18 -10.23 -5.60 -6.68
N ALA A 19 -9.59 -6.76 -6.91
CA ALA A 19 -10.26 -7.94 -7.45
C ALA A 19 -11.43 -8.43 -6.56
N LYS A 20 -11.28 -8.36 -5.23
CA LYS A 20 -12.35 -8.69 -4.29
C LYS A 20 -13.51 -7.70 -4.35
N VAL A 21 -13.24 -6.40 -4.43
CA VAL A 21 -14.30 -5.37 -4.45
C VAL A 21 -15.07 -5.39 -5.79
N GLU A 22 -14.40 -5.74 -6.88
CA GLU A 22 -15.02 -5.89 -8.20
C GLU A 22 -15.84 -7.18 -8.35
N ASP A 23 -15.67 -8.15 -7.45
CA ASP A 23 -16.45 -9.39 -7.43
C ASP A 23 -17.88 -9.12 -6.90
N PRO A 24 -18.94 -9.34 -7.72
CA PRO A 24 -20.32 -9.16 -7.29
C PRO A 24 -20.77 -10.14 -6.19
N GLN A 25 -19.98 -11.19 -5.91
CA GLN A 25 -20.22 -12.10 -4.77
C GLN A 25 -19.68 -11.55 -3.44
N THR A 26 -18.89 -10.48 -3.48
CA THR A 26 -18.39 -9.84 -2.26
C THR A 26 -19.53 -9.13 -1.53
N GLY A 27 -19.69 -9.49 -0.25
CA GLY A 27 -20.69 -8.88 0.60
C GLY A 27 -20.43 -7.39 0.79
N ILE A 28 -21.47 -6.56 0.68
CA ILE A 28 -21.37 -5.10 0.88
C ILE A 28 -20.73 -4.74 2.24
N GLY A 29 -20.97 -5.55 3.27
CA GLY A 29 -20.36 -5.36 4.60
C GLY A 29 -18.84 -5.56 4.64
N ASP A 30 -18.26 -6.31 3.70
CA ASP A 30 -16.82 -6.53 3.61
C ASP A 30 -16.12 -5.43 2.80
N ILE A 31 -16.86 -4.66 1.99
CA ILE A 31 -16.29 -3.53 1.22
C ILE A 31 -15.67 -2.48 2.15
N ASP A 32 -16.31 -2.16 3.27
CA ASP A 32 -15.76 -1.21 4.26
C ASP A 32 -14.40 -1.68 4.82
N ARG A 33 -14.23 -3.00 5.03
CA ARG A 33 -12.96 -3.58 5.49
C ARG A 33 -11.88 -3.45 4.43
N TYR A 34 -12.22 -3.72 3.17
CA TYR A 34 -11.33 -3.59 2.03
C TYR A 34 -10.89 -2.14 1.79
N ILE A 35 -11.80 -1.17 1.96
CA ILE A 35 -11.47 0.26 1.87
C ILE A 35 -10.47 0.64 2.97
N LYS A 36 -10.76 0.32 4.24
CA LYS A 36 -9.85 0.63 5.36
C LYS A 36 -8.47 0.03 5.17
N ARG A 37 -8.40 -1.24 4.74
CA ARG A 37 -7.12 -1.89 4.48
C ARG A 37 -6.36 -1.24 3.33
N SER A 38 -7.06 -0.85 2.27
CA SER A 38 -6.46 -0.12 1.15
C SER A 38 -5.88 1.22 1.60
N GLU A 39 -6.57 1.96 2.47
CA GLU A 39 -6.08 3.23 3.01
C GLU A 39 -4.77 3.06 3.79
N GLU A 40 -4.66 2.02 4.62
CA GLU A 40 -3.44 1.69 5.36
C GLU A 40 -2.27 1.38 4.42
N LEU A 41 -2.51 0.53 3.42
CA LEU A 41 -1.49 0.13 2.44
C LEU A 41 -1.01 1.34 1.62
N ILE A 42 -1.93 2.17 1.15
CA ILE A 42 -1.61 3.39 0.40
C ILE A 42 -0.79 4.36 1.26
N ALA A 43 -1.15 4.54 2.53
CA ALA A 43 -0.40 5.40 3.44
C ALA A 43 1.05 4.90 3.62
N ALA A 44 1.22 3.59 3.80
CA ALA A 44 2.54 2.97 3.92
C ALA A 44 3.36 3.09 2.63
N CYS A 45 2.77 2.84 1.46
CA CYS A 45 3.39 3.03 0.15
C CYS A 45 3.86 4.48 -0.06
N ARG A 46 3.01 5.47 0.28
CA ARG A 46 3.37 6.89 0.18
C ARG A 46 4.53 7.26 1.10
N ALA A 47 4.54 6.75 2.34
CA ALA A 47 5.63 6.98 3.27
C ALA A 47 6.95 6.38 2.77
N TYR A 48 6.90 5.16 2.22
CA TYR A 48 8.06 4.51 1.61
C TYR A 48 8.63 5.33 0.43
N LEU A 49 7.77 5.74 -0.51
CA LEU A 49 8.20 6.53 -1.67
C LEU A 49 8.79 7.88 -1.28
N ARG A 50 8.20 8.56 -0.27
CA ARG A 50 8.75 9.80 0.27
C ARG A 50 10.14 9.58 0.87
N GLY A 51 10.30 8.57 1.71
CA GLY A 51 11.61 8.24 2.30
C GLY A 51 12.65 7.82 1.25
N ALA A 52 12.23 7.14 0.19
CA ALA A 52 13.11 6.83 -0.94
C ALA A 52 13.54 8.11 -1.68
N ARG A 53 12.62 9.04 -1.92
CA ARG A 53 12.90 10.33 -2.55
C ARG A 53 13.87 11.18 -1.74
N GLU A 54 13.64 11.30 -0.43
CA GLU A 54 14.52 12.06 0.48
C GLU A 54 15.94 11.51 0.49
N LYS A 55 16.11 10.18 0.43
CA LYS A 55 17.44 9.54 0.33
C LYS A 55 18.15 9.88 -0.97
N LEU A 56 17.42 9.87 -2.10
CA LEU A 56 17.99 10.24 -3.41
C LEU A 56 18.39 11.72 -3.42
N ASP A 57 17.52 12.62 -2.96
CA ASP A 57 17.82 14.06 -2.89
C ASP A 57 19.00 14.35 -1.95
N ALA A 58 19.22 13.56 -0.89
CA ALA A 58 20.38 13.69 -0.01
C ALA A 58 21.70 13.22 -0.67
N MET A 59 21.62 12.25 -1.58
CA MET A 59 22.79 11.77 -2.35
C MET A 59 23.19 12.73 -3.47
N ASP A 60 22.22 13.38 -4.12
CA ASP A 60 22.47 14.35 -5.20
C ASP A 60 23.05 15.69 -4.71
N ASN A 61 22.93 16.00 -3.40
CA ASN A 61 23.46 17.22 -2.78
C ASN A 61 24.84 17.03 -2.12
N GLN A 62 25.55 15.93 -2.41
CA GLN A 62 26.94 15.66 -2.01
C GLN A 62 27.89 15.76 -3.20
#